data_AF-A0A9D6LBH6-F1
#
_entry.id   AF-A0A9D6LBH6-F1
#
_cell.length_a   1.000
_cell.length_b   1.000
_cell.length_c   1.000
_cell.angle_alpha   90.00
_cell.angle_beta   90.00
_cell.angle_gamma   90.00
#
_symmetry.space_group_name_H-M   'P 1'
#
loop_
_entity.id
_entity.type
_entity.pdbx_description
1 polymer ?
#
loop_
_entity_poly.entity_id
_entity_poly.type
_entity_poly.pdbx_seq_one_letter_code
_entity_poly.pdbx_strand_id
1 'polypeptide(L)'
;MLLVACTLVVLAATSTPPTAAPPQASGPHPPSEEALRRFIQGRLLEERGQRDLALSEYSRALLLDDGSVALARRVSEASALAGDP
;
A
#
# COMPACT_ATOMS: atom_id res chain seq x y z
N MET A 1 37.51 3.15 -53.61
CA MET A 1 36.49 3.03 -54.67
C MET A 1 35.60 1.83 -54.31
N LEU A 2 34.66 2.01 -53.39
CA LEU A 2 33.23 2.35 -53.58
C LEU A 2 32.40 1.10 -53.93
N LEU A 3 31.52 0.70 -53.00
CA LEU A 3 30.08 0.39 -53.16
C LEU A 3 29.63 -0.68 -52.13
N VAL A 4 28.83 -0.28 -51.15
CA VAL A 4 27.36 -0.56 -51.04
C VAL A 4 27.11 -1.78 -50.15
N ALA A 5 26.84 -1.59 -48.85
CA ALA A 5 25.54 -1.21 -48.28
C ALA A 5 24.44 -2.26 -48.53
N CYS A 6 24.49 -3.37 -47.80
CA CYS A 6 23.31 -4.20 -47.55
C CYS A 6 22.78 -3.88 -46.15
N THR A 7 21.94 -2.86 -46.09
CA THR A 7 21.13 -2.49 -44.93
C THR A 7 20.17 -3.63 -44.60
N LEU A 8 20.48 -4.42 -43.59
CA LEU A 8 19.49 -5.29 -42.95
C LEU A 8 18.55 -4.40 -42.14
N VAL A 9 17.38 -4.16 -42.72
CA VAL A 9 16.22 -3.58 -42.04
C VAL A 9 15.82 -4.54 -40.93
N VAL A 10 16.20 -4.22 -39.69
CA VAL A 10 15.63 -4.87 -38.52
C VAL A 10 14.26 -4.23 -38.28
N LEU A 11 13.23 -4.97 -38.67
CA LEU A 11 11.84 -4.64 -38.40
C LEU A 11 11.62 -4.71 -36.87
N ALA A 12 11.70 -3.57 -36.19
CA ALA A 12 11.40 -3.49 -34.77
C ALA A 12 9.89 -3.69 -34.59
N ALA A 13 9.48 -4.92 -34.27
CA ALA A 13 8.14 -5.21 -33.78
C ALA A 13 7.98 -4.53 -32.41
N THR A 14 7.40 -3.34 -32.37
CA THR A 14 7.00 -2.69 -31.13
C THR A 14 5.76 -3.39 -30.61
N SER A 15 5.94 -4.49 -29.88
CA SER A 15 4.91 -4.99 -28.98
C SER A 15 4.82 -4.00 -27.82
N THR A 16 3.92 -3.03 -27.90
CA THR A 16 3.55 -2.24 -26.73
C THR A 16 2.98 -3.21 -25.70
N PRO A 17 3.59 -3.36 -24.51
CA PRO A 17 2.96 -4.12 -23.44
C PRO A 17 1.60 -3.49 -23.15
N PRO A 18 0.57 -4.29 -22.80
CA PRO A 18 -0.68 -3.71 -22.35
C PRO A 18 -0.35 -2.80 -21.17
N THR A 19 -0.68 -1.51 -21.29
CA THR A 19 -0.67 -0.57 -20.18
C THR A 19 -1.47 -1.21 -19.06
N ALA A 20 -0.77 -1.77 -18.07
CA ALA A 20 -1.40 -2.23 -16.85
C ALA A 20 -2.12 -1.00 -16.29
N ALA A 21 -3.45 -1.06 -16.26
CA ALA A 21 -4.23 -0.01 -15.65
C ALA A 21 -3.64 0.26 -14.25
N PRO A 22 -3.46 1.52 -13.85
CA PRO A 22 -3.05 1.82 -12.47
C PRO A 22 -3.98 1.05 -11.52
N PRO A 23 -3.46 0.52 -10.39
CA PRO A 23 -4.29 -0.16 -9.40
C PRO A 23 -5.51 0.73 -9.19
N GLN A 24 -6.69 0.20 -9.54
CA GLN A 24 -7.93 0.91 -9.30
C GLN A 24 -7.92 1.15 -7.79
N ALA A 25 -7.73 2.40 -7.37
CA ALA A 25 -7.87 2.76 -5.97
C ALA A 25 -9.26 2.26 -5.58
N SER A 26 -9.31 1.23 -4.74
CA SER A 26 -10.54 0.61 -4.30
C SER A 26 -11.48 1.74 -3.93
N GLY A 27 -12.57 1.91 -4.70
CA GLY A 27 -13.56 2.95 -4.42
C GLY A 27 -14.02 2.84 -2.97
N PRO A 28 -14.61 3.88 -2.36
CA PRO A 28 -14.89 3.92 -0.93
C PRO A 28 -15.74 2.71 -0.52
N HIS A 29 -15.06 1.67 -0.05
CA HIS A 29 -15.67 0.48 0.48
C HIS A 29 -15.92 0.77 1.95
N PRO A 30 -17.14 0.54 2.48
CA PRO A 30 -17.36 0.66 3.91
C PRO A 30 -16.34 -0.20 4.66
N PRO A 31 -15.74 0.28 5.76
CA PRO A 31 -14.75 -0.47 6.50
C PRO A 31 -15.36 -1.81 6.92
N SER A 32 -14.59 -2.90 6.78
CA SER A 32 -15.05 -4.20 7.27
C SER A 32 -15.28 -4.12 8.79
N GLU A 33 -16.30 -4.83 9.28
CA GLU A 33 -16.59 -4.89 10.71
C GLU A 33 -15.35 -5.35 11.51
N GLU A 34 -14.59 -6.30 10.97
CA GLU A 34 -13.36 -6.77 11.57
C GLU A 34 -12.28 -5.69 11.59
N ALA A 35 -12.10 -4.89 10.53
CA ALA A 35 -11.16 -3.76 10.55
C ALA A 35 -11.52 -2.75 11.64
N LEU A 36 -12.81 -2.43 11.78
CA LEU A 36 -13.29 -1.53 12.84
C LEU A 36 -13.04 -2.11 14.24
N ARG A 37 -13.33 -3.40 14.45
CA ARG A 37 -13.09 -4.07 15.73
C ARG A 37 -11.61 -4.02 16.12
N ARG A 38 -10.71 -4.29 15.17
CA ARG A 38 -9.26 -4.23 15.37
C ARG A 38 -8.80 -2.81 15.66
N PHE A 39 -9.33 -1.81 14.96
CA PHE A 39 -9.05 -0.41 15.23
C PHE A 39 -9.44 0.00 16.66
N ILE A 40 -10.64 -0.35 17.12
CA ILE A 40 -11.11 -0.06 18.47
C ILE A 40 -10.25 -0.77 19.53
N GLN A 41 -9.87 -2.02 19.27
CA GLN A 41 -8.97 -2.75 20.16
C GLN A 41 -7.59 -2.06 20.27
N GLY A 42 -7.03 -1.61 19.14
CA GLY A 42 -5.80 -0.82 19.12
C GLY A 42 -5.90 0.46 19.95
N ARG A 43 -7.02 1.19 19.83
CA ARG A 43 -7.32 2.39 20.64
C ARG A 43 -7.31 2.09 22.13
N LEU A 44 -7.97 1.01 22.54
CA LEU A 44 -8.03 0.61 23.95
C LEU A 44 -6.67 0.21 24.51
N LEU A 45 -5.85 -0.49 23.72
CA LEU A 45 -4.49 -0.86 24.09
C LEU A 45 -3.60 0.37 24.24
N GLU A 46 -3.76 1.35 23.36
CA GLU A 46 -3.03 2.61 23.40
C GLU A 46 -3.39 3.43 24.64
N GLU A 47 -4.67 3.52 25.00
CA GLU A 47 -5.14 4.17 26.23
C GLU A 47 -4.58 3.50 27.49
N ARG A 48 -4.27 2.20 27.43
CA ARG A 48 -3.60 1.44 28.49
C ARG A 48 -2.07 1.55 28.46
N GLY A 49 -1.51 2.33 27.54
CA GLY A 49 -0.06 2.47 27.35
C GLY A 49 0.62 1.27 26.68
N GLN A 50 -0.13 0.28 26.20
CA GLN A 50 0.38 -0.91 25.54
C GLN A 50 0.65 -0.63 24.06
N ARG A 51 1.59 0.28 23.79
CA ARG A 51 1.83 0.88 22.46
C ARG A 51 2.15 -0.15 21.37
N ASP A 52 2.99 -1.15 21.67
CA ASP A 52 3.37 -2.18 20.70
C ASP A 52 2.17 -3.04 20.26
N LEU A 53 1.32 -3.40 21.23
CA LEU A 53 0.10 -4.16 20.96
C LEU A 53 -0.90 -3.31 20.17
N ALA A 54 -1.00 -2.02 20.48
CA ALA A 54 -1.83 -1.09 19.72
C ALA A 54 -1.38 -0.99 18.26
N LEU A 55 -0.07 -0.84 18.01
CA LEU A 55 0.50 -0.81 16.65
C LEU A 55 0.20 -2.10 15.88
N SER A 56 0.31 -3.26 16.53
CA SER A 56 -0.06 -4.55 15.92
C SER A 56 -1.53 -4.58 15.50
N GLU A 57 -2.46 -4.14 16.35
CA GLU A 57 -3.89 -4.12 16.02
C GLU A 57 -4.23 -3.11 14.91
N TYR A 58 -3.61 -1.93 14.91
CA TYR A 58 -3.77 -0.96 13.81
C TYR A 58 -3.23 -1.50 12.49
N SER A 59 -2.09 -2.19 12.51
CA SER A 59 -1.50 -2.79 11.30
C SER A 59 -2.42 -3.87 10.73
N ARG A 60 -3.01 -4.70 11.59
CA ARG A 60 -3.99 -5.72 11.19
C ARG A 60 -5.26 -5.09 10.62
N ALA A 61 -5.74 -3.99 11.20
CA ALA A 61 -6.88 -3.26 10.68
C ALA A 61 -6.59 -2.67 9.28
N LEU A 62 -5.41 -2.09 9.08
CA LEU A 62 -4.99 -1.54 7.79
C LEU A 62 -4.88 -2.62 6.70
N LEU A 63 -4.46 -3.84 7.04
CA LEU A 63 -4.45 -4.96 6.09
C LEU A 63 -5.86 -5.38 5.63
N LEU A 64 -6.88 -5.10 6.44
CA LEU A 64 -8.27 -5.41 6.13
C LEU A 64 -9.00 -4.26 5.42
N ASP A 65 -8.46 -3.04 5.51
CA ASP A 65 -8.97 -1.81 4.92
C ASP A 65 -7.80 -0.90 4.55
N ASP A 66 -7.12 -1.28 3.47
CA ASP A 66 -5.86 -0.66 3.00
C ASP A 66 -6.06 0.72 2.35
N GLY A 67 -7.30 1.03 1.97
CA GLY A 67 -7.72 2.36 1.51
C GLY A 67 -8.00 3.36 2.63
N SER A 68 -8.03 2.93 3.90
CA SER A 68 -8.38 3.80 5.02
C SER A 68 -7.24 4.74 5.40
N VAL A 69 -7.38 6.00 4.99
CA VAL A 69 -6.47 7.09 5.36
C VAL A 69 -6.34 7.24 6.89
N ALA A 70 -7.44 7.01 7.62
CA ALA A 70 -7.43 7.10 9.07
C ALA A 70 -6.56 6.00 9.71
N LEU A 71 -6.65 4.76 9.21
CA LEU A 71 -5.82 3.65 9.66
C LEU A 71 -4.35 3.85 9.27
N ALA A 72 -4.09 4.25 8.04
CA ALA A 72 -2.73 4.53 7.55
C ALA A 72 -2.04 5.60 8.40
N ARG A 73 -2.73 6.72 8.66
CA ARG A 73 -2.24 7.77 9.56
C ARG A 73 -1.95 7.21 10.96
N ARG A 74 -2.85 6.39 11.52
CA ARG A 74 -2.66 5.90 12.89
C ARG A 74 -1.49 4.92 13.02
N VAL A 75 -1.29 4.05 12.03
CA VAL A 75 -0.11 3.18 11.96
C VAL A 75 1.17 4.01 11.88
N SER A 76 1.20 5.06 11.05
CA SER A 76 2.35 5.96 10.93
C SER A 76 2.70 6.64 12.26
N GLU A 77 1.70 7.20 12.95
CA GLU A 77 1.88 7.86 14.25
C GLU A 77 2.38 6.87 15.33
N ALA A 78 1.74 5.70 15.41
CA ALA A 78 2.12 4.68 16.38
C ALA A 78 3.52 4.12 16.12
N SER A 79 3.92 3.98 14.84
CA SER A 79 5.26 3.53 14.46
C SER A 79 6.33 4.56 14.81
N ALA A 80 6.05 5.85 14.61
CA ALA A 80 6.97 6.93 15.00
C ALA A 80 7.25 6.91 16.50
N LEU A 81 6.20 6.75 17.32
CA LEU A 81 6.33 6.64 18.77
C LEU A 81 7.05 5.38 19.25
N ALA A 82 7.04 4.31 18.48
CA ALA A 82 7.78 3.08 18.79
C ALA A 82 9.28 3.19 18.45
N GLY A 83 9.65 4.12 17.55
CA GLY A 83 11.04 4.38 17.16
C GLY A 83 11.74 5.44 18.02
N ASP A 84 11.00 6.25 18.78
CA ASP A 84 11.55 7.22 19.73
C ASP A 84 11.86 6.54 21.07
N PRO A 85 13.13 6.50 21.52
CA PRO A 85 13.55 5.86 22.77
C PRO A 85 13.14 6.62 24.05
#